data_AF-A0A517SMK6-F1
#
_entry.id   AF-A0A517SMK6-F1
#
_cell.length_a   1.000
_cell.length_b   1.000
_cell.length_c   1.000
_cell.angle_alpha   90.00
_cell.angle_beta   90.00
_cell.angle_gamma   90.00
#
_symmetry.space_group_name_H-M   'P 1'
#
loop_
_entity.id
_entity.type
_entity.pdbx_description
1 polymer ?
#
loop_
_entity_poly.entity_id
_entity_poly.type
_entity_poly.pdbx_seq_one_letter_code
_entity_poly.pdbx_strand_id
1 'polypeptide(L)'
;MRILAAVAVLLLAVPAEGANPAWQRIQLDARFRSEGVAIADINKDGKADIVAGDVWYEAPSWTIHEIRPVGNYPVAAGYSQSFCNWAYDFNGDGWQDVIIVGFPGELFSWYENPKNEKGHWKAHTIWRSICNESPQFKDITGDGRPEVLCGSQPEQQLGYLEIPKGDAVYQLWDFIPIGEKGNPMENGTFKYYHGIGATDVNGDGRLDVIIPHGWHEQPAKLGEGLWTWHPQKLAKVDGKPLTGADIYADDLDLDGDKDFLMTSAHQYGVWWWENTGSGDPKYHLVDETLSQTHALWFIDVNGDGQKDLVTGKRYFAHNGGDPGAYDPCEMAWYEIQREKGKAPKFTRHTIEEGLDTGVGTQFEMGDINGDGLVDIALSNKKGVNILLQKKATGAVSAK
;
A
#
# COMPACT_ATOMS: atom_id res chain seq x y z
N MET A 1 -55.78 12.92 36.71
CA MET A 1 -54.59 13.26 35.89
C MET A 1 -53.69 12.02 35.88
N ARG A 2 -53.73 11.22 34.81
CA ARG A 2 -52.85 10.03 34.64
C ARG A 2 -51.85 10.39 33.54
N ILE A 3 -50.57 10.42 33.89
CA ILE A 3 -49.48 10.66 32.95
C ILE A 3 -49.04 9.29 32.43
N LEU A 4 -49.22 9.04 31.12
CA LEU A 4 -48.60 7.91 30.43
C LEU A 4 -47.15 8.29 30.11
N ALA A 5 -46.20 7.51 30.61
CA ALA A 5 -44.81 7.56 30.18
C ALA A 5 -44.67 6.72 28.90
N ALA A 6 -44.27 7.37 27.80
CA ALA A 6 -43.92 6.70 26.56
C ALA A 6 -42.47 6.19 26.68
N VAL A 7 -42.30 4.86 26.62
CA VAL A 7 -40.99 4.22 26.51
C VAL A 7 -40.57 4.30 25.04
N ALA A 8 -39.53 5.09 24.76
CA ALA A 8 -38.89 5.12 23.46
C ALA A 8 -38.01 3.87 23.32
N VAL A 9 -38.42 2.94 22.45
CA VAL A 9 -37.58 1.81 22.04
C VAL A 9 -36.60 2.35 20.99
N LEU A 10 -35.33 2.49 21.39
CA LEU A 10 -34.24 2.71 20.45
C LEU A 10 -34.05 1.42 19.65
N LEU A 11 -34.51 1.40 18.40
CA LEU A 11 -34.11 0.38 17.43
C LEU A 11 -32.66 0.66 17.04
N LEU A 12 -31.73 -0.14 17.59
CA LEU A 12 -30.38 -0.22 17.07
C LEU A 12 -30.49 -0.78 15.64
N ALA A 13 -30.15 0.05 14.65
CA ALA A 13 -29.99 -0.43 13.29
C ALA A 13 -28.87 -1.46 13.28
N VAL A 14 -29.20 -2.71 12.95
CA VAL A 14 -28.20 -3.71 12.60
C VAL A 14 -27.49 -3.17 11.35
N PRO A 15 -26.15 -3.04 11.32
CA PRO A 15 -25.47 -2.67 10.09
C PRO A 15 -25.87 -3.68 9.02
N ALA A 16 -26.27 -3.19 7.85
CA ALA A 16 -26.57 -4.06 6.73
C ALA A 16 -25.33 -4.91 6.45
N GLU A 17 -25.53 -6.21 6.23
CA GLU A 17 -24.50 -7.10 5.70
C GLU A 17 -23.87 -6.41 4.49
N GLY A 18 -22.56 -6.12 4.54
CA GLY A 18 -21.87 -5.36 3.50
C GLY A 18 -22.12 -6.00 2.14
N ALA A 19 -22.74 -5.26 1.21
CA ALA A 19 -23.01 -5.80 -0.11
C ALA A 19 -21.69 -5.96 -0.87
N ASN A 20 -21.51 -7.06 -1.61
CA ASN A 20 -20.36 -7.22 -2.50
C ASN A 20 -20.28 -6.01 -3.45
N PRO A 21 -19.18 -5.24 -3.42
CA PRO A 21 -19.04 -4.06 -4.26
C PRO A 21 -19.01 -4.49 -5.73
N ALA A 22 -19.74 -3.74 -6.56
CA ALA A 22 -19.63 -3.85 -8.01
C ALA A 22 -18.57 -2.86 -8.51
N TRP A 23 -17.94 -3.13 -9.65
CA TRP A 23 -16.84 -2.30 -10.15
C TRP A 23 -17.05 -1.88 -11.59
N GLN A 24 -16.28 -0.90 -12.04
CA GLN A 24 -16.12 -0.54 -13.44
C GLN A 24 -14.66 -0.26 -13.74
N ARG A 25 -14.13 -0.99 -14.72
CA ARG A 25 -12.81 -0.70 -15.26
C ARG A 25 -12.85 0.46 -16.24
N ILE A 26 -11.86 1.34 -16.12
CA ILE A 26 -11.45 2.27 -17.16
C ILE A 26 -9.96 2.03 -17.42
N GLN A 27 -9.61 1.70 -18.67
CA GLN A 27 -8.21 1.57 -19.08
C GLN A 27 -7.70 2.94 -19.56
N LEU A 28 -6.73 3.50 -18.85
CA LEU A 28 -6.16 4.82 -19.16
C LEU A 28 -5.08 4.71 -20.23
N ASP A 29 -4.23 3.69 -20.13
CA ASP A 29 -3.18 3.38 -21.10
C ASP A 29 -2.92 1.88 -21.14
N ALA A 30 -2.72 1.32 -22.33
CA ALA A 30 -2.35 -0.09 -22.49
C ALA A 30 -0.82 -0.31 -22.37
N ARG A 31 -0.02 0.76 -22.39
CA ARG A 31 1.44 0.68 -22.32
C ARG A 31 1.93 0.53 -20.88
N PHE A 32 2.96 -0.28 -20.69
CA PHE A 32 3.68 -0.33 -19.44
C PHE A 32 4.42 0.99 -19.18
N ARG A 33 3.96 1.75 -18.18
CA ARG A 33 4.56 3.02 -17.75
C ARG A 33 5.35 2.88 -16.46
N SER A 34 4.73 2.23 -15.48
CA SER A 34 5.23 2.11 -14.11
C SER A 34 4.69 0.84 -13.45
N GLU A 35 5.38 0.35 -12.42
CA GLU A 35 4.87 -0.64 -11.46
C GLU A 35 4.25 0.04 -10.21
N GLY A 36 4.19 1.38 -10.21
CA GLY A 36 3.58 2.20 -9.16
C GLY A 36 2.60 3.19 -9.76
N VAL A 37 1.78 3.80 -8.93
CA VAL A 37 0.73 4.73 -9.34
C VAL A 37 0.39 5.65 -8.17
N ALA A 38 -0.02 6.89 -8.44
CA ALA A 38 -0.53 7.79 -7.41
C ALA A 38 -1.84 8.45 -7.84
N ILE A 39 -2.69 8.78 -6.86
CA ILE A 39 -3.97 9.48 -7.00
C ILE A 39 -3.83 10.87 -6.39
N ALA A 40 -4.02 11.93 -7.17
CA ALA A 40 -3.96 13.31 -6.67
C ALA A 40 -4.60 14.31 -7.62
N ASP A 41 -5.06 15.45 -7.11
CA ASP A 41 -5.45 16.61 -7.94
C ASP A 41 -4.19 17.37 -8.38
N ILE A 42 -3.66 17.01 -9.55
CA ILE A 42 -2.36 17.50 -10.06
C ILE A 42 -2.50 18.89 -10.67
N ASN A 43 -3.62 19.17 -11.33
CA ASN A 43 -3.88 20.44 -12.02
C ASN A 43 -4.68 21.47 -11.18
N LYS A 44 -5.07 21.09 -9.95
CA LYS A 44 -5.83 21.90 -8.99
C LYS A 44 -7.25 22.22 -9.47
N ASP A 45 -7.87 21.30 -10.21
CA ASP A 45 -9.23 21.44 -10.73
C ASP A 45 -10.31 20.79 -9.84
N GLY A 46 -9.89 20.17 -8.74
CA GLY A 46 -10.75 19.50 -7.76
C GLY A 46 -11.11 18.06 -8.13
N LYS A 47 -10.51 17.47 -9.16
CA LYS A 47 -10.68 16.06 -9.52
C LYS A 47 -9.39 15.28 -9.30
N ALA A 48 -9.53 14.00 -8.98
CA ALA A 48 -8.39 13.13 -8.81
C ALA A 48 -7.83 12.71 -10.19
N ASP A 49 -6.59 13.09 -10.44
CA ASP A 49 -5.78 12.62 -11.56
C ASP A 49 -4.96 11.38 -11.16
N ILE A 50 -4.43 10.69 -12.18
CA ILE A 50 -3.64 9.47 -11.97
C ILE A 50 -2.21 9.69 -12.46
N VAL A 51 -1.21 9.42 -11.63
CA VAL A 51 0.20 9.46 -11.97
C VAL A 51 0.72 8.05 -12.21
N ALA A 52 1.49 7.82 -13.27
CA ALA A 52 2.17 6.54 -13.52
C ALA A 52 3.57 6.78 -14.10
N GLY A 53 4.55 6.93 -13.21
CA GLY A 53 5.94 7.19 -13.56
C GLY A 53 6.13 8.48 -14.34
N ASP A 54 6.48 8.37 -15.62
CA ASP A 54 6.89 9.53 -16.41
C ASP A 54 5.73 10.45 -16.84
N VAL A 55 4.48 10.05 -16.57
CA VAL A 55 3.25 10.69 -17.07
C VAL A 55 2.17 10.77 -16.00
N TRP A 56 1.22 11.68 -16.19
CA TRP A 56 -0.05 11.72 -15.45
C TRP A 56 -1.24 11.85 -16.41
N TYR A 57 -2.43 11.44 -15.94
CA TYR A 57 -3.68 11.39 -16.71
C TYR A 57 -4.72 12.31 -16.08
N GLU A 58 -5.09 13.36 -16.81
CA GLU A 58 -5.99 14.43 -16.36
C GLU A 58 -7.46 14.01 -16.36
N ALA A 59 -8.11 13.99 -15.20
CA ALA A 59 -9.52 13.69 -15.08
C ALA A 59 -10.43 14.82 -15.60
N PRO A 60 -11.61 14.52 -16.19
CA PRO A 60 -12.16 13.19 -16.43
C PRO A 60 -11.87 12.68 -17.85
N SER A 61 -11.13 13.46 -18.66
CA SER A 61 -10.86 13.10 -20.06
C SER A 61 -9.73 12.09 -20.20
N TRP A 62 -8.96 11.88 -19.12
CA TRP A 62 -7.75 11.09 -19.02
C TRP A 62 -6.69 11.51 -20.04
N THR A 63 -6.60 12.82 -20.30
CA THR A 63 -5.60 13.39 -21.19
C THR A 63 -4.21 13.18 -20.58
N ILE A 64 -3.29 12.62 -21.36
CA ILE A 64 -1.94 12.30 -20.89
C ILE A 64 -1.03 13.53 -20.95
N HIS A 65 -0.26 13.73 -19.89
CA HIS A 65 0.75 14.77 -19.75
C HIS A 65 2.08 14.19 -19.28
N GLU A 66 3.20 14.81 -19.67
CA GLU A 66 4.53 14.34 -19.29
C GLU A 66 5.02 15.02 -18.01
N ILE A 67 5.48 14.23 -17.04
CA ILE A 67 6.21 14.70 -15.86
C ILE A 67 7.69 14.86 -16.21
N ARG A 68 8.27 13.85 -16.86
CA ARG A 68 9.67 13.82 -17.30
C ARG A 68 9.78 13.12 -18.67
N PRO A 69 10.95 13.08 -19.33
CA PRO A 69 11.09 12.39 -20.60
C PRO A 69 10.56 10.95 -20.53
N VAL A 70 9.60 10.64 -21.39
CA VAL A 70 8.86 9.38 -21.34
C VAL A 70 9.74 8.23 -21.81
N GLY A 71 9.99 7.28 -20.91
CA GLY A 71 10.70 6.05 -21.21
C GLY A 71 9.89 5.10 -22.10
N ASN A 72 10.61 4.23 -22.79
CA ASN A 72 10.02 3.10 -23.52
C ASN A 72 10.39 1.81 -22.79
N TYR A 73 9.38 1.14 -22.22
CA TYR A 73 9.55 -0.07 -21.43
C TYR A 73 8.77 -1.24 -22.06
N PRO A 74 9.28 -1.86 -23.13
CA PRO A 74 8.66 -3.07 -23.67
C PRO A 74 8.56 -4.13 -22.58
N VAL A 75 7.40 -4.77 -22.43
CA VAL A 75 7.15 -5.82 -21.42
C VAL A 75 8.21 -6.94 -21.48
N ALA A 76 8.67 -7.28 -22.69
CA ALA A 76 9.71 -8.29 -22.90
C ALA A 76 11.14 -7.82 -22.57
N ALA A 77 11.36 -6.51 -22.44
CA ALA A 77 12.68 -5.91 -22.20
C ALA A 77 13.00 -5.70 -20.71
N GLY A 78 12.04 -5.92 -19.80
CA GLY A 78 12.27 -5.90 -18.36
C GLY A 78 11.37 -4.90 -17.62
N TYR A 79 12.00 -4.06 -16.80
CA TYR A 79 11.33 -3.17 -15.83
C TYR A 79 11.27 -1.73 -16.33
N SER A 80 10.31 -0.97 -15.79
CA SER A 80 10.30 0.49 -15.89
C SER A 80 11.32 1.12 -14.94
N GLN A 81 11.52 2.43 -15.04
CA GLN A 81 12.27 3.23 -14.05
C GLN A 81 11.33 3.91 -13.06
N SER A 82 10.23 3.22 -12.70
CA SER A 82 9.22 3.70 -11.77
C SER A 82 8.52 2.52 -11.09
N PHE A 83 8.96 2.20 -9.88
CA PHE A 83 8.45 1.11 -9.03
C PHE A 83 7.37 1.59 -8.06
N CYS A 84 7.51 2.78 -7.49
CA CYS A 84 6.52 3.36 -6.58
C CYS A 84 6.31 4.84 -6.91
N ASN A 85 5.07 5.29 -6.83
CA ASN A 85 4.71 6.70 -6.99
C ASN A 85 3.88 7.17 -5.81
N TRP A 86 4.12 8.39 -5.35
CA TRP A 86 3.30 9.05 -4.34
C TRP A 86 3.18 10.53 -4.69
N ALA A 87 2.02 11.12 -4.39
CA ALA A 87 1.78 12.53 -4.57
C ALA A 87 1.62 13.23 -3.19
N TYR A 88 2.22 14.40 -3.06
CA TYR A 88 2.14 15.22 -1.85
C TYR A 88 2.58 16.66 -2.15
N ASP A 89 2.15 17.63 -1.36
CA ASP A 89 2.68 19.00 -1.42
C ASP A 89 4.01 19.09 -0.63
N PHE A 90 5.12 18.72 -1.26
CA PHE A 90 6.42 18.60 -0.56
C PHE A 90 6.97 19.98 -0.18
N ASN A 91 6.83 20.96 -1.07
CA ASN A 91 7.37 22.31 -0.88
C ASN A 91 6.41 23.28 -0.16
N GLY A 92 5.16 22.86 0.10
CA GLY A 92 4.16 23.64 0.84
C GLY A 92 3.54 24.77 0.00
N ASP A 93 3.57 24.68 -1.32
CA ASP A 93 3.08 25.72 -2.22
C ASP A 93 1.61 25.53 -2.64
N GLY A 94 0.97 24.46 -2.14
CA GLY A 94 -0.41 24.11 -2.38
C GLY A 94 -0.67 23.42 -3.71
N TRP A 95 0.36 22.90 -4.37
CA TRP A 95 0.26 22.01 -5.54
C TRP A 95 0.78 20.62 -5.21
N GLN A 96 0.20 19.59 -5.81
CA GLN A 96 0.65 18.22 -5.61
C GLN A 96 1.90 17.97 -6.46
N ASP A 97 3.00 17.70 -5.79
CA ASP A 97 4.26 17.21 -6.36
C ASP A 97 4.25 15.66 -6.38
N VAL A 98 5.24 15.05 -7.04
CA VAL A 98 5.29 13.58 -7.21
C VAL A 98 6.64 13.00 -6.83
N ILE A 99 6.67 11.97 -5.97
CA ILE A 99 7.82 11.06 -5.82
C ILE A 99 7.77 9.99 -6.91
N ILE A 100 8.91 9.76 -7.55
CA ILE A 100 9.13 8.60 -8.41
C ILE A 100 10.31 7.80 -7.87
N VAL A 101 10.02 6.63 -7.32
CA VAL A 101 11.03 5.65 -6.93
C VAL A 101 11.41 4.81 -8.15
N GLY A 102 12.69 4.85 -8.51
CA GLY A 102 13.23 4.08 -9.63
C GLY A 102 13.56 2.64 -9.24
N PHE A 103 14.66 2.13 -9.80
CA PHE A 103 15.11 0.78 -9.51
C PHE A 103 15.60 0.64 -8.05
N PRO A 104 15.23 -0.44 -7.35
CA PRO A 104 15.66 -0.65 -5.96
C PRO A 104 17.19 -0.60 -5.76
N GLY A 105 17.61 0.13 -4.74
CA GLY A 105 18.99 0.42 -4.37
C GLY A 105 19.56 1.72 -4.94
N GLU A 106 18.88 2.35 -5.89
CA GLU A 106 19.30 3.60 -6.51
C GLU A 106 18.82 4.84 -5.73
N LEU A 107 19.30 6.02 -6.14
CA LEU A 107 18.74 7.28 -5.68
C LEU A 107 17.30 7.46 -6.19
N PHE A 108 16.52 8.28 -5.49
CA PHE A 108 15.18 8.66 -5.91
C PHE A 108 14.93 10.15 -5.67
N SER A 109 13.87 10.68 -6.28
CA SER A 109 13.62 12.12 -6.33
C SER A 109 12.12 12.40 -6.28
N TRP A 110 11.78 13.59 -5.78
CA TRP A 110 10.49 14.20 -6.07
C TRP A 110 10.61 15.14 -7.27
N TYR A 111 9.48 15.37 -7.92
CA TYR A 111 9.33 16.17 -9.12
C TYR A 111 8.39 17.31 -8.79
N GLU A 112 8.89 18.54 -8.97
CA GLU A 112 8.18 19.77 -8.64
C GLU A 112 7.16 20.12 -9.70
N ASN A 113 5.90 20.24 -9.27
CA ASN A 113 4.78 20.56 -10.14
C ASN A 113 4.98 21.96 -10.75
N PRO A 114 4.90 22.10 -12.09
CA PRO A 114 5.13 23.36 -12.78
C PRO A 114 3.92 24.31 -12.70
N LYS A 115 2.86 23.98 -11.96
CA LYS A 115 1.66 24.81 -11.75
C LYS A 115 0.92 25.12 -13.05
N ASN A 116 0.64 24.05 -13.81
CA ASN A 116 0.07 24.10 -15.17
C ASN A 116 0.95 24.80 -16.22
N GLU A 117 2.20 25.17 -15.89
CA GLU A 117 3.16 25.62 -16.88
C GLU A 117 3.67 24.45 -17.72
N LYS A 118 4.05 24.76 -18.97
CA LYS A 118 4.54 23.75 -19.91
C LYS A 118 5.96 23.32 -19.59
N GLY A 119 6.23 22.04 -19.78
CA GLY A 119 7.58 21.46 -19.69
C GLY A 119 7.65 20.30 -18.73
N HIS A 120 8.81 19.66 -18.68
CA HIS A 120 9.08 18.62 -17.69
C HIS A 120 9.33 19.24 -16.32
N TRP A 121 8.91 18.50 -15.32
CA TRP A 121 8.98 18.87 -13.92
C TRP A 121 10.44 18.83 -13.45
N LYS A 122 10.77 19.72 -12.53
CA LYS A 122 12.12 19.79 -12.00
C LYS A 122 12.31 18.69 -10.95
N ALA A 123 13.32 17.83 -11.14
CA ALA A 123 13.64 16.78 -10.17
C ALA A 123 14.52 17.31 -9.03
N HIS A 124 14.22 16.90 -7.81
CA HIS A 124 14.98 17.17 -6.60
C HIS A 124 15.26 15.86 -5.87
N THR A 125 16.54 15.56 -5.63
CA THR A 125 16.96 14.27 -5.04
C THR A 125 16.62 14.21 -3.57
N ILE A 126 15.88 13.16 -3.17
CA ILE A 126 15.50 12.90 -1.77
C ILE A 126 16.64 12.20 -1.05
N TRP A 127 17.04 11.03 -1.57
CA TRP A 127 18.04 10.16 -0.96
C TRP A 127 18.77 9.31 -2.00
N ARG A 128 19.86 8.66 -1.57
CA ARG A 128 20.85 8.00 -2.45
C ARG A 128 20.66 6.50 -2.63
N SER A 129 19.87 5.84 -1.79
CA SER A 129 19.60 4.41 -1.91
C SER A 129 18.27 4.03 -1.24
N ILE A 130 17.32 3.57 -2.03
CA ILE A 130 16.04 3.03 -1.55
C ILE A 130 15.92 1.56 -1.92
N CYS A 131 16.13 0.67 -0.95
CA CYS A 131 16.40 -0.74 -1.23
C CYS A 131 15.19 -1.65 -1.31
N ASN A 132 14.02 -1.18 -0.87
CA ASN A 132 12.84 -2.03 -0.87
C ASN A 132 12.11 -1.94 -2.20
N GLU A 133 11.51 -3.06 -2.64
CA GLU A 133 10.52 -3.03 -3.71
C GLU A 133 9.18 -2.47 -3.24
N SER A 134 8.91 -2.54 -1.93
CA SER A 134 7.73 -1.99 -1.27
C SER A 134 8.09 -1.00 -0.13
N PRO A 135 8.81 0.11 -0.42
CA PRO A 135 8.95 1.19 0.56
C PRO A 135 7.58 1.79 0.87
N GLN A 136 7.43 2.40 2.05
CA GLN A 136 6.17 2.99 2.48
C GLN A 136 6.26 4.52 2.49
N PHE A 137 5.14 5.18 2.22
CA PHE A 137 4.98 6.62 2.38
C PHE A 137 3.79 6.90 3.29
N LYS A 138 4.05 7.14 4.57
CA LYS A 138 3.02 7.17 5.63
C LYS A 138 3.50 8.00 6.81
N ASP A 139 2.56 8.65 7.50
CA ASP A 139 2.84 9.36 8.75
C ASP A 139 3.16 8.32 9.84
N ILE A 140 4.45 8.09 10.05
CA ILE A 140 4.93 7.17 11.08
C ILE A 140 5.30 7.94 12.35
N THR A 141 5.58 9.24 12.26
CA THR A 141 5.96 10.07 13.40
C THR A 141 4.77 10.61 14.20
N GLY A 142 3.56 10.56 13.63
CA GLY A 142 2.33 11.09 14.20
C GLY A 142 2.21 12.61 14.09
N ASP A 143 2.98 13.26 13.21
CA ASP A 143 3.01 14.71 13.06
C ASP A 143 1.99 15.26 12.03
N GLY A 144 1.24 14.35 11.38
CA GLY A 144 0.28 14.67 10.33
C GLY A 144 0.89 14.78 8.93
N ARG A 145 2.20 14.52 8.78
CA ARG A 145 2.90 14.48 7.50
C ARG A 145 3.48 13.08 7.28
N PRO A 146 3.53 12.60 6.04
CA PRO A 146 4.11 11.30 5.74
C PRO A 146 5.63 11.34 5.68
N GLU A 147 6.24 10.24 6.10
CA GLU A 147 7.65 9.93 5.92
C GLU A 147 7.85 8.88 4.82
N VAL A 148 9.01 8.90 4.17
CA VAL A 148 9.45 7.76 3.34
C VAL A 148 10.15 6.74 4.22
N LEU A 149 9.52 5.60 4.48
CA LEU A 149 10.09 4.48 5.23
C LEU A 149 10.77 3.51 4.25
N CYS A 150 12.08 3.31 4.44
CA CYS A 150 12.86 2.43 3.60
C CYS A 150 14.16 1.95 4.26
N GLY A 151 14.66 0.82 3.79
CA GLY A 151 16.02 0.34 4.02
C GLY A 151 17.00 1.00 3.06
N SER A 152 18.22 1.20 3.56
CA SER A 152 19.35 1.68 2.77
C SER A 152 20.51 0.69 2.89
N GLN A 153 20.82 -0.03 1.81
CA GLN A 153 21.84 -1.09 1.81
C GLN A 153 23.25 -0.57 2.09
N PRO A 154 23.69 0.60 1.57
CA PRO A 154 25.01 1.15 1.90
C PRO A 154 25.17 1.45 3.39
N GLU A 155 24.13 2.00 4.02
CA GLU A 155 24.07 2.29 5.45
C GLU A 155 23.84 1.03 6.29
N GLN A 156 23.28 -0.02 5.68
CA GLN A 156 22.85 -1.28 6.30
C GLN A 156 21.81 -1.07 7.39
N GLN A 157 20.96 -0.05 7.24
CA GLN A 157 19.95 0.29 8.24
C GLN A 157 18.58 0.50 7.61
N LEU A 158 17.54 0.08 8.33
CA LEU A 158 16.17 0.50 8.11
C LEU A 158 15.98 1.87 8.78
N GLY A 159 15.20 2.74 8.15
CA GLY A 159 14.97 4.09 8.63
C GLY A 159 13.93 4.82 7.82
N TYR A 160 13.76 6.09 8.12
CA TYR A 160 12.82 6.94 7.40
C TYR A 160 13.43 8.29 7.05
N LEU A 161 12.81 8.96 6.08
CA LEU A 161 13.12 10.33 5.72
C LEU A 161 11.89 11.22 5.96
N GLU A 162 12.07 12.23 6.80
CA GLU A 162 11.07 13.29 7.01
C GLU A 162 11.10 14.27 5.84
N ILE A 163 9.93 14.75 5.44
CA ILE A 163 9.84 15.84 4.45
C ILE A 163 10.36 17.13 5.12
N PRO A 164 11.47 17.73 4.67
CA PRO A 164 12.02 18.91 5.31
C PRO A 164 11.06 20.12 5.21
N LYS A 165 11.26 21.12 6.08
CA LYS A 165 10.46 22.35 6.09
C LYS A 165 11.16 23.47 5.33
N GLY A 166 10.38 24.29 4.63
CA GLY A 166 10.90 25.43 3.86
C GLY A 166 11.92 24.99 2.80
N ASP A 167 12.93 25.83 2.55
CA ASP A 167 13.90 25.61 1.47
C ASP A 167 14.78 24.35 1.65
N ALA A 168 14.76 23.72 2.82
CA ALA A 168 15.48 22.46 3.05
C ALA A 168 14.93 21.30 2.21
N VAL A 169 13.68 21.38 1.73
CA VAL A 169 13.05 20.35 0.89
C VAL A 169 13.79 20.13 -0.44
N TYR A 170 14.52 21.14 -0.90
CA TYR A 170 15.31 21.14 -2.13
C TYR A 170 16.73 20.59 -1.94
N GLN A 171 17.11 20.25 -0.70
CA GLN A 171 18.36 19.58 -0.38
C GLN A 171 18.14 18.06 -0.27
N LEU A 172 19.22 17.31 -0.09
CA LEU A 172 19.11 15.91 0.29
C LEU A 172 18.43 15.81 1.66
N TRP A 173 17.44 14.92 1.80
CA TRP A 173 16.72 14.74 3.05
C TRP A 173 17.58 13.93 4.03
N ASP A 174 17.37 14.15 5.33
CA ASP A 174 18.07 13.41 6.37
C ASP A 174 17.46 12.02 6.54
N PHE A 175 18.33 10.99 6.49
CA PHE A 175 17.94 9.61 6.79
C PHE A 175 18.05 9.35 8.29
N ILE A 176 16.93 9.03 8.93
CA ILE A 176 16.84 8.75 10.36
C ILE A 176 16.80 7.22 10.54
N PRO A 177 17.89 6.59 11.02
CA PRO A 177 17.91 5.15 11.24
C PRO A 177 17.02 4.76 12.44
N ILE A 178 16.29 3.66 12.30
CA ILE A 178 15.49 3.07 13.39
C ILE A 178 16.11 1.77 13.91
N GLY A 179 16.91 1.08 13.10
CA GLY A 179 17.53 -0.20 13.45
C GLY A 179 19.06 -0.16 13.45
N GLU A 180 19.65 -1.13 14.12
CA GLU A 180 21.10 -1.35 14.10
C GLU A 180 21.60 -1.75 12.71
N LYS A 181 22.89 -1.51 12.45
CA LYS A 181 23.56 -2.04 11.27
C LYS A 181 23.58 -3.56 11.32
N GLY A 182 23.24 -4.22 10.22
CA GLY A 182 23.10 -5.67 10.21
C GLY A 182 23.29 -6.31 8.84
N ASN A 183 23.04 -7.62 8.80
CA ASN A 183 22.99 -8.38 7.56
C ASN A 183 21.83 -7.86 6.69
N PRO A 184 22.09 -7.31 5.48
CA PRO A 184 21.02 -6.78 4.61
C PRO A 184 19.90 -7.78 4.32
N MET A 185 20.18 -9.07 4.35
CA MET A 185 19.19 -10.12 4.13
C MET A 185 18.21 -10.32 5.30
N GLU A 186 18.50 -9.77 6.48
CA GLU A 186 17.77 -10.04 7.72
C GLU A 186 17.22 -8.78 8.39
N ASN A 187 17.73 -7.59 8.07
CA ASN A 187 17.35 -6.34 8.73
C ASN A 187 16.56 -5.36 7.84
N GLY A 188 16.02 -5.83 6.71
CA GLY A 188 15.16 -4.98 5.86
C GLY A 188 15.87 -4.19 4.76
N THR A 189 17.19 -4.38 4.57
CA THR A 189 18.00 -3.42 3.80
C THR A 189 18.66 -4.00 2.55
N PHE A 190 18.40 -5.25 2.20
CA PHE A 190 18.82 -5.78 0.89
C PHE A 190 18.08 -5.02 -0.23
N LYS A 191 18.75 -4.74 -1.34
CA LYS A 191 18.20 -3.94 -2.44
C LYS A 191 16.99 -4.52 -3.17
N TYR A 192 16.47 -5.69 -2.79
CA TYR A 192 15.17 -6.20 -3.24
C TYR A 192 14.39 -6.71 -2.04
N TYR A 193 14.53 -6.06 -0.89
CA TYR A 193 13.90 -6.53 0.32
C TYR A 193 12.40 -6.25 0.27
N HIS A 194 11.65 -7.22 0.77
CA HIS A 194 10.22 -7.42 0.66
C HIS A 194 9.68 -7.64 2.07
N GLY A 195 8.47 -7.17 2.38
CA GLY A 195 7.94 -7.23 3.74
C GLY A 195 8.34 -6.01 4.56
N ILE A 196 7.76 -4.85 4.29
CA ILE A 196 7.81 -3.72 5.22
C ILE A 196 6.38 -3.32 5.56
N GLY A 197 6.14 -3.06 6.85
CA GLY A 197 4.89 -2.55 7.36
C GLY A 197 5.10 -1.44 8.39
N ALA A 198 4.09 -0.58 8.55
CA ALA A 198 4.04 0.41 9.63
C ALA A 198 2.65 0.44 10.28
N THR A 199 2.55 -0.06 11.52
CA THR A 199 1.31 -0.21 12.29
C THR A 199 1.62 -0.23 13.79
N ASP A 200 0.64 0.07 14.63
CA ASP A 200 0.76 -0.06 16.08
C ASP A 200 0.68 -1.54 16.48
N VAL A 201 1.82 -2.16 16.82
CA VAL A 201 1.93 -3.60 17.13
C VAL A 201 1.65 -3.88 18.60
N ASN A 202 2.07 -2.98 19.49
CA ASN A 202 1.96 -3.16 20.94
C ASN A 202 0.73 -2.46 21.57
N GLY A 203 -0.07 -1.76 20.77
CA GLY A 203 -1.30 -1.09 21.21
C GLY A 203 -1.08 0.22 21.95
N ASP A 204 0.09 0.85 21.80
CA ASP A 204 0.44 2.08 22.52
C ASP A 204 0.10 3.38 21.79
N GLY A 205 -0.49 3.26 20.59
CA GLY A 205 -0.93 4.37 19.75
C GLY A 205 0.15 4.96 18.85
N ARG A 206 1.37 4.40 18.82
CA ARG A 206 2.45 4.80 17.90
C ARG A 206 2.64 3.75 16.82
N LEU A 207 3.06 4.18 15.62
CA LEU A 207 3.34 3.22 14.54
C LEU A 207 4.73 2.61 14.72
N ASP A 208 4.76 1.30 14.87
CA ASP A 208 5.95 0.48 14.83
C ASP A 208 6.28 0.07 13.40
N VAL A 209 7.52 -0.35 13.15
CA VAL A 209 7.95 -0.83 11.82
C VAL A 209 8.19 -2.32 11.83
N ILE A 210 7.52 -3.05 10.94
CA ILE A 210 7.56 -4.51 10.86
C ILE A 210 8.34 -4.94 9.62
N ILE A 211 9.14 -6.00 9.79
CA ILE A 211 9.70 -6.81 8.72
C ILE A 211 9.44 -8.30 9.02
N PRO A 212 9.59 -9.24 8.05
CA PRO A 212 9.34 -10.66 8.33
C PRO A 212 10.21 -11.25 9.46
N HIS A 213 11.29 -10.58 9.85
CA HIS A 213 12.23 -11.04 10.86
C HIS A 213 11.88 -10.57 12.29
N GLY A 214 10.94 -9.63 12.43
CA GLY A 214 10.59 -8.97 13.70
C GLY A 214 10.13 -7.54 13.48
N TRP A 215 10.08 -6.75 14.54
CA TRP A 215 9.61 -5.36 14.46
C TRP A 215 10.41 -4.42 15.35
N HIS A 216 10.40 -3.15 14.97
CA HIS A 216 11.02 -2.03 15.67
C HIS A 216 9.93 -1.23 16.38
N GLU A 217 9.99 -1.20 17.71
CA GLU A 217 9.08 -0.43 18.56
C GLU A 217 9.44 1.06 18.56
N GLN A 218 8.49 1.89 18.17
CA GLN A 218 8.68 3.33 18.18
C GLN A 218 8.82 3.86 19.62
N PRO A 219 9.88 4.64 19.95
CA PRO A 219 10.01 5.22 21.27
C PRO A 219 8.93 6.26 21.54
N ALA A 220 8.57 6.46 22.81
CA ALA A 220 7.64 7.52 23.22
C ALA A 220 8.10 8.94 22.84
N LYS A 221 9.41 9.11 22.59
CA LYS A 221 9.99 10.35 22.07
C LYS A 221 10.99 10.04 20.97
N LEU A 222 10.72 10.57 19.79
CA LEU A 222 11.60 10.46 18.62
C LEU A 222 12.93 11.19 18.86
N GLY A 223 13.98 10.72 18.16
CA GLY A 223 15.33 11.31 18.21
C GLY A 223 16.16 10.95 19.44
N GLU A 224 15.69 10.08 20.33
CA GLU A 224 16.45 9.63 21.52
C GLU A 224 17.32 8.39 21.27
N GLY A 225 17.30 7.83 20.06
CA GLY A 225 18.10 6.68 19.67
C GLY A 225 17.38 5.78 18.67
N LEU A 226 17.93 4.58 18.49
CA LEU A 226 17.30 3.52 17.70
C LEU A 226 16.05 2.99 18.40
N TRP A 227 15.15 2.42 17.60
CA TRP A 227 13.91 1.82 18.04
C TRP A 227 14.18 0.44 18.64
N THR A 228 13.36 0.02 19.61
CA THR A 228 13.59 -1.24 20.33
C THR A 228 13.26 -2.41 19.41
N TRP A 229 14.19 -3.35 19.23
CA TRP A 229 13.98 -4.50 18.35
C TRP A 229 13.31 -5.67 19.09
N HIS A 230 12.24 -6.18 18.50
CA HIS A 230 11.50 -7.36 18.96
C HIS A 230 11.60 -8.49 17.94
N PRO A 231 12.34 -9.57 18.24
CA PRO A 231 12.46 -10.71 17.32
C PRO A 231 11.16 -11.52 17.33
N GLN A 232 10.40 -11.44 16.25
CA GLN A 232 9.18 -12.23 16.00
C GLN A 232 9.09 -12.56 14.52
N LYS A 233 9.40 -13.80 14.16
CA LYS A 233 9.53 -14.20 12.75
C LYS A 233 8.19 -14.61 12.16
N LEU A 234 7.87 -14.03 11.01
CA LEU A 234 6.73 -14.44 10.18
C LEU A 234 7.13 -15.64 9.31
N ALA A 235 7.17 -16.83 9.91
CA ALA A 235 7.55 -18.09 9.25
C ALA A 235 6.41 -19.14 9.31
N LYS A 236 6.40 -20.17 8.44
CA LYS A 236 5.38 -21.22 8.48
C LYS A 236 5.49 -22.14 9.71
N VAL A 237 6.71 -22.59 10.01
CA VAL A 237 7.13 -23.44 11.14
C VAL A 237 8.64 -23.19 11.34
N ASP A 238 9.18 -23.24 12.57
CA ASP A 238 10.61 -23.16 12.98
C ASP A 238 11.61 -23.02 11.80
N GLY A 239 11.64 -21.84 11.19
CA GLY A 239 12.16 -21.71 9.84
C GLY A 239 12.56 -20.28 9.51
N LYS A 240 12.93 -20.08 8.25
CA LYS A 240 13.24 -18.74 7.74
C LYS A 240 11.93 -17.94 7.59
N PRO A 241 11.95 -16.63 7.86
CA PRO A 241 10.84 -15.76 7.53
C PRO A 241 10.40 -15.89 6.07
N LEU A 242 9.10 -15.79 5.83
CA LEU A 242 8.57 -15.71 4.48
C LEU A 242 8.88 -14.34 3.88
N THR A 243 9.11 -14.32 2.57
CA THR A 243 9.22 -13.08 1.79
C THR A 243 7.84 -12.71 1.27
N GLY A 244 7.40 -11.48 1.50
CA GLY A 244 6.09 -11.01 1.07
C GLY A 244 6.04 -9.55 0.65
N ALA A 245 4.86 -9.02 0.40
CA ALA A 245 4.66 -7.64 -0.03
C ALA A 245 4.71 -6.65 1.15
N ASP A 246 3.66 -5.88 1.35
CA ASP A 246 3.48 -5.06 2.55
C ASP A 246 3.13 -5.95 3.76
N ILE A 247 3.30 -5.42 4.97
CA ILE A 247 2.84 -6.08 6.20
C ILE A 247 1.87 -5.15 6.92
N TYR A 248 0.71 -5.68 7.29
CA TYR A 248 -0.22 -5.01 8.20
C TYR A 248 -0.32 -5.81 9.49
N ALA A 249 -0.67 -5.15 10.58
CA ALA A 249 -1.06 -5.83 11.79
C ALA A 249 -2.33 -5.22 12.37
N ASP A 250 -3.21 -6.10 12.88
CA ASP A 250 -4.46 -5.76 13.55
C ASP A 250 -4.90 -6.90 14.46
N ASP A 251 -5.84 -6.66 15.37
CA ASP A 251 -6.40 -7.69 16.25
C ASP A 251 -7.46 -8.47 15.45
N LEU A 252 -7.07 -9.58 14.81
CA LEU A 252 -7.93 -10.29 13.84
C LEU A 252 -8.83 -11.31 14.54
N ASP A 253 -8.41 -11.88 15.66
CA ASP A 253 -9.20 -12.84 16.45
C ASP A 253 -9.89 -12.24 17.70
N LEU A 254 -9.66 -10.95 17.96
CA LEU A 254 -10.26 -10.15 19.04
C LEU A 254 -9.82 -10.58 20.44
N ASP A 255 -8.58 -11.03 20.58
CA ASP A 255 -7.96 -11.42 21.85
C ASP A 255 -7.18 -10.28 22.53
N GLY A 256 -6.92 -9.20 21.79
CA GLY A 256 -6.31 -7.97 22.27
C GLY A 256 -4.83 -7.79 21.94
N ASP A 257 -4.19 -8.75 21.27
CA ASP A 257 -2.89 -8.53 20.64
C ASP A 257 -3.03 -8.28 19.12
N LYS A 258 -1.91 -7.95 18.46
CA LYS A 258 -1.89 -7.63 17.03
C LYS A 258 -1.34 -8.82 16.25
N ASP A 259 -2.16 -9.34 15.37
CA ASP A 259 -1.87 -10.36 14.39
C ASP A 259 -1.34 -9.74 13.10
N PHE A 260 -0.62 -10.52 12.29
CA PHE A 260 0.06 -10.01 11.10
C PHE A 260 -0.57 -10.54 9.80
N LEU A 261 -0.74 -9.68 8.80
CA LEU A 261 -1.18 -10.01 7.44
C LEU A 261 -0.07 -9.74 6.43
N MET A 262 0.16 -10.68 5.52
CA MET A 262 1.13 -10.53 4.44
C MET A 262 0.73 -11.39 3.24
N THR A 263 1.09 -10.94 2.04
CA THR A 263 0.88 -11.68 0.79
C THR A 263 2.20 -12.07 0.14
N SER A 264 2.18 -13.06 -0.74
CA SER A 264 3.38 -13.60 -1.38
C SER A 264 3.83 -12.79 -2.59
N ALA A 265 5.00 -12.14 -2.50
CA ALA A 265 5.55 -11.44 -3.66
C ALA A 265 5.93 -12.42 -4.79
N HIS A 266 6.60 -13.53 -4.50
CA HIS A 266 7.18 -14.38 -5.58
C HIS A 266 6.58 -15.78 -5.70
N GLN A 267 5.59 -16.12 -4.88
CA GLN A 267 4.96 -17.46 -4.87
C GLN A 267 3.43 -17.31 -4.83
N TYR A 268 2.74 -18.41 -4.54
CA TYR A 268 1.34 -18.38 -4.13
C TYR A 268 1.25 -18.15 -2.63
N GLY A 269 0.29 -17.34 -2.21
CA GLY A 269 0.05 -17.18 -0.78
C GLY A 269 -0.58 -15.87 -0.36
N VAL A 270 -1.63 -15.99 0.44
CA VAL A 270 -2.10 -14.99 1.40
C VAL A 270 -2.05 -15.65 2.77
N TRP A 271 -1.50 -14.94 3.74
CA TRP A 271 -1.18 -15.50 5.04
C TRP A 271 -1.57 -14.55 6.16
N TRP A 272 -1.92 -15.12 7.30
CA TRP A 272 -1.92 -14.39 8.56
C TRP A 272 -1.13 -15.15 9.62
N TRP A 273 -0.66 -14.42 10.64
CA TRP A 273 -0.01 -14.99 11.80
C TRP A 273 -0.73 -14.53 13.06
N GLU A 274 -1.20 -15.49 13.83
CA GLU A 274 -1.80 -15.31 15.15
C GLU A 274 -0.69 -14.97 16.14
N ASN A 275 -0.69 -13.76 16.68
CA ASN A 275 0.19 -13.45 17.79
C ASN A 275 -0.37 -14.16 19.03
N THR A 276 0.50 -14.81 19.79
CA THR A 276 0.08 -15.66 20.93
C THR A 276 0.57 -15.08 22.26
N GLY A 277 0.87 -13.78 22.26
CA GLY A 277 1.50 -13.05 23.35
C GLY A 277 2.94 -13.48 23.70
N SER A 278 3.53 -14.48 23.05
CA SER A 278 4.93 -14.87 23.29
C SER A 278 5.56 -15.60 22.10
N GLY A 279 6.84 -15.30 21.84
CA GLY A 279 7.62 -15.97 20.80
C GLY A 279 7.22 -15.58 19.37
N ASP A 280 7.53 -16.47 18.43
CA ASP A 280 7.15 -16.31 17.02
C ASP A 280 5.64 -16.57 16.87
N PRO A 281 4.91 -15.75 16.10
CA PRO A 281 3.47 -15.89 15.95
C PRO A 281 3.12 -17.13 15.11
N LYS A 282 1.92 -17.67 15.31
CA LYS A 282 1.47 -18.93 14.72
C LYS A 282 0.93 -18.71 13.31
N TYR A 283 1.49 -19.41 12.33
CA TYR A 283 1.13 -19.29 10.92
C TYR A 283 -0.25 -19.88 10.58
N HIS A 284 -0.95 -19.17 9.70
CA HIS A 284 -2.18 -19.60 9.07
C HIS A 284 -2.17 -19.28 7.56
N LEU A 285 -2.47 -20.30 6.74
CA LEU A 285 -2.71 -20.12 5.31
C LEU A 285 -4.14 -19.63 5.08
N VAL A 286 -4.30 -18.50 4.39
CA VAL A 286 -5.60 -17.96 3.96
C VAL A 286 -5.94 -18.45 2.56
N ASP A 287 -5.02 -18.27 1.62
CA ASP A 287 -5.21 -18.61 0.21
C ASP A 287 -3.88 -19.03 -0.43
N GLU A 288 -3.89 -20.07 -1.25
CA GLU A 288 -2.73 -20.55 -2.04
C GLU A 288 -3.05 -20.62 -3.54
N THR A 289 -4.11 -19.93 -3.98
CA THR A 289 -4.56 -19.91 -5.38
C THR A 289 -4.10 -18.67 -6.14
N LEU A 290 -3.84 -17.56 -5.44
CA LEU A 290 -3.36 -16.31 -6.02
C LEU A 290 -1.83 -16.22 -5.93
N SER A 291 -1.18 -15.97 -7.07
CA SER A 291 0.28 -15.83 -7.17
C SER A 291 0.73 -14.39 -7.33
N GLN A 292 1.98 -14.13 -6.92
CA GLN A 292 2.71 -12.89 -7.19
C GLN A 292 2.04 -11.60 -6.70
N THR A 293 1.38 -11.68 -5.55
CA THR A 293 0.79 -10.56 -4.82
C THR A 293 1.83 -9.64 -4.20
N HIS A 294 2.36 -8.70 -5.00
CA HIS A 294 3.48 -7.81 -4.65
C HIS A 294 3.12 -6.55 -3.87
N ALA A 295 1.83 -6.25 -3.72
CA ALA A 295 1.33 -5.12 -2.97
C ALA A 295 -0.05 -5.45 -2.41
N LEU A 296 -0.41 -4.86 -1.27
CA LEU A 296 -1.73 -5.02 -0.68
C LEU A 296 -2.20 -3.76 0.07
N TRP A 297 -3.51 -3.63 0.19
CA TRP A 297 -4.17 -2.63 1.03
C TRP A 297 -4.99 -3.29 2.11
N PHE A 298 -5.05 -2.66 3.28
CA PHE A 298 -5.87 -3.08 4.41
C PHE A 298 -6.89 -1.99 4.76
N ILE A 299 -8.09 -2.11 4.19
CA ILE A 299 -9.11 -1.05 4.15
C ILE A 299 -10.52 -1.65 4.11
N ASP A 300 -11.49 -0.94 4.67
CA ASP A 300 -12.92 -1.30 4.55
C ASP A 300 -13.38 -1.07 3.10
N VAL A 301 -13.60 -2.15 2.35
CA VAL A 301 -13.93 -2.07 0.92
C VAL A 301 -15.44 -2.14 0.67
N ASN A 302 -16.20 -2.76 1.58
CA ASN A 302 -17.63 -3.00 1.44
C ASN A 302 -18.51 -2.04 2.30
N GLY A 303 -17.87 -1.20 3.13
CA GLY A 303 -18.51 -0.22 4.00
C GLY A 303 -19.14 -0.81 5.26
N ASP A 304 -18.74 -2.00 5.68
CA ASP A 304 -19.29 -2.66 6.88
C ASP A 304 -18.62 -2.24 8.20
N GLY A 305 -17.58 -1.41 8.12
CA GLY A 305 -16.80 -0.90 9.25
C GLY A 305 -15.63 -1.79 9.67
N GLN A 306 -15.42 -2.95 9.03
CA GLN A 306 -14.24 -3.80 9.21
C GLN A 306 -13.29 -3.64 8.03
N LYS A 307 -11.99 -3.69 8.32
CA LYS A 307 -10.98 -3.66 7.26
C LYS A 307 -10.82 -5.02 6.61
N ASP A 308 -10.73 -5.00 5.29
CA ASP A 308 -10.50 -6.12 4.42
C ASP A 308 -9.12 -6.04 3.76
N LEU A 309 -8.67 -7.16 3.23
CA LEU A 309 -7.41 -7.23 2.50
C LEU A 309 -7.67 -7.15 0.98
N VAL A 310 -7.08 -6.18 0.29
CA VAL A 310 -7.16 -6.04 -1.18
C VAL A 310 -5.78 -6.28 -1.79
N THR A 311 -5.69 -7.14 -2.80
CA THR A 311 -4.44 -7.41 -3.51
C THR A 311 -4.72 -7.94 -4.92
N GLY A 312 -3.68 -8.26 -5.67
CA GLY A 312 -3.81 -8.88 -6.98
C GLY A 312 -2.48 -9.39 -7.46
N LYS A 313 -2.48 -10.05 -8.61
CA LYS A 313 -1.25 -10.59 -9.19
C LYS A 313 -0.45 -9.49 -9.87
N ARG A 314 0.85 -9.40 -9.59
CA ARG A 314 1.81 -8.67 -10.44
C ARG A 314 2.08 -9.47 -11.71
N TYR A 315 1.62 -8.96 -12.85
CA TYR A 315 1.81 -9.64 -14.12
C TYR A 315 3.30 -9.67 -14.53
N PHE A 316 3.86 -10.88 -14.65
CA PHE A 316 5.25 -11.10 -15.06
C PHE A 316 6.26 -10.35 -14.18
N ALA A 317 6.17 -10.47 -12.86
CA ALA A 317 7.09 -9.84 -11.92
C ALA A 317 8.56 -10.06 -12.33
N HIS A 318 9.00 -11.32 -12.41
CA HIS A 318 10.33 -11.67 -12.91
C HIS A 318 10.34 -12.23 -14.34
N ASN A 319 9.58 -11.60 -15.25
CA ASN A 319 9.56 -11.94 -16.68
C ASN A 319 9.27 -13.43 -16.98
N GLY A 320 8.38 -14.04 -16.19
CA GLY A 320 7.98 -15.44 -16.38
C GLY A 320 8.71 -16.46 -15.50
N GLY A 321 9.67 -16.04 -14.68
CA GLY A 321 10.46 -16.94 -13.83
C GLY A 321 9.75 -17.42 -12.56
N ASP A 322 8.79 -16.65 -12.06
CA ASP A 322 8.08 -16.97 -10.82
C ASP A 322 6.97 -18.02 -11.02
N PRO A 323 6.69 -18.84 -9.99
CA PRO A 323 5.50 -19.67 -9.95
C PRO A 323 4.23 -18.88 -10.24
N GLY A 324 3.36 -19.48 -11.05
CA GLY A 324 2.11 -18.85 -11.48
C GLY A 324 2.27 -17.69 -12.45
N ALA A 325 3.45 -17.40 -12.99
CA ALA A 325 3.63 -16.25 -13.90
C ALA A 325 2.67 -16.24 -15.09
N TYR A 326 2.27 -17.41 -15.60
CA TYR A 326 1.34 -17.55 -16.72
C TYR A 326 -0.12 -17.76 -16.32
N ASP A 327 -0.43 -17.80 -15.02
CA ASP A 327 -1.81 -17.84 -14.53
C ASP A 327 -2.56 -16.56 -14.93
N PRO A 328 -3.90 -16.56 -14.93
CA PRO A 328 -4.68 -15.34 -15.10
C PRO A 328 -4.20 -14.23 -14.15
N CYS A 329 -4.13 -13.01 -14.67
CA CYS A 329 -3.84 -11.84 -13.85
C CYS A 329 -5.17 -11.30 -13.33
N GLU A 330 -5.31 -11.22 -12.01
CA GLU A 330 -6.57 -10.88 -11.36
C GLU A 330 -6.34 -9.97 -10.15
N MET A 331 -7.41 -9.27 -9.76
CA MET A 331 -7.53 -8.53 -8.51
C MET A 331 -8.53 -9.27 -7.62
N ALA A 332 -8.26 -9.32 -6.31
CA ALA A 332 -9.14 -9.93 -5.34
C ALA A 332 -9.14 -9.13 -4.04
N TRP A 333 -10.22 -9.26 -3.28
CA TRP A 333 -10.25 -8.85 -1.88
C TRP A 333 -10.69 -10.00 -0.99
N TYR A 334 -10.26 -9.98 0.25
CA TYR A 334 -10.58 -10.97 1.25
C TYR A 334 -11.34 -10.28 2.37
N GLU A 335 -12.64 -10.57 2.43
CA GLU A 335 -13.51 -10.12 3.50
C GLU A 335 -13.06 -10.77 4.81
N ILE A 336 -12.77 -9.97 5.83
CA ILE A 336 -12.32 -10.48 7.14
C ILE A 336 -13.44 -10.34 8.16
N GLN A 337 -14.08 -11.47 8.46
CA GLN A 337 -15.12 -11.56 9.48
C GLN A 337 -14.49 -11.96 10.81
N ARG A 338 -14.56 -11.07 11.81
CA ARG A 338 -14.01 -11.30 13.15
C ARG A 338 -15.12 -11.65 14.13
N GLU A 339 -14.89 -12.64 14.99
CA GLU A 339 -15.83 -13.00 16.05
C GLU A 339 -15.04 -13.40 17.29
N LYS A 340 -15.35 -12.75 18.42
CA LYS A 340 -14.62 -12.97 19.67
C LYS A 340 -14.58 -14.44 20.07
N GLY A 341 -13.37 -14.94 20.32
CA GLY A 341 -13.13 -16.33 20.72
C GLY A 341 -13.16 -17.33 19.57
N LYS A 342 -13.09 -16.85 18.32
CA LYS A 342 -12.90 -17.65 17.11
C LYS A 342 -11.80 -17.03 16.26
N ALA A 343 -11.07 -17.87 15.54
CA ALA A 343 -10.15 -17.39 14.51
C ALA A 343 -10.91 -16.58 13.44
N PRO A 344 -10.29 -15.55 12.85
CA PRO A 344 -10.86 -14.78 11.75
C PRO A 344 -11.24 -15.68 10.58
N LYS A 345 -12.38 -15.38 9.96
CA LYS A 345 -12.82 -16.03 8.73
C LYS A 345 -12.55 -15.11 7.54
N PHE A 346 -11.77 -15.62 6.60
CA PHE A 346 -11.47 -14.95 5.34
C PHE A 346 -12.37 -15.49 4.23
N THR A 347 -13.06 -14.60 3.52
CA THR A 347 -13.84 -14.94 2.32
C THR A 347 -13.26 -14.23 1.12
N ARG A 348 -12.70 -14.98 0.16
CA ARG A 348 -12.16 -14.40 -1.06
C ARG A 348 -13.29 -13.98 -2.01
N HIS A 349 -13.18 -12.78 -2.55
CA HIS A 349 -13.99 -12.23 -3.61
C HIS A 349 -13.10 -11.78 -4.78
N THR A 350 -13.38 -12.26 -5.99
CA THR A 350 -12.69 -11.78 -7.20
C THR A 350 -13.31 -10.46 -7.66
N ILE A 351 -12.48 -9.50 -8.02
CA ILE A 351 -12.92 -8.28 -8.70
C ILE A 351 -12.91 -8.57 -10.20
N GLU A 352 -14.08 -8.92 -10.76
CA GLU A 352 -14.23 -9.34 -12.15
C GLU A 352 -13.72 -8.28 -13.14
N GLU A 353 -14.02 -7.01 -12.90
CA GLU A 353 -13.51 -5.90 -13.71
C GLU A 353 -11.99 -5.71 -13.57
N GLY A 354 -11.37 -6.30 -12.55
CA GLY A 354 -9.93 -6.33 -12.34
C GLY A 354 -9.22 -7.48 -13.07
N LEU A 355 -9.93 -8.36 -13.77
CA LEU A 355 -9.31 -9.36 -14.62
C LEU A 355 -8.44 -8.71 -15.71
N ASP A 356 -7.24 -9.25 -15.88
CA ASP A 356 -6.19 -8.76 -16.77
C ASP A 356 -5.70 -7.32 -16.47
N THR A 357 -5.73 -6.91 -15.20
CA THR A 357 -5.11 -5.66 -14.71
C THR A 357 -3.96 -5.96 -13.75
N GLY A 358 -4.28 -6.48 -12.56
CA GLY A 358 -3.31 -6.82 -11.52
C GLY A 358 -2.66 -5.60 -10.85
N VAL A 359 -1.83 -5.87 -9.85
CA VAL A 359 -1.04 -4.85 -9.13
C VAL A 359 0.35 -4.67 -9.74
N GLY A 360 1.02 -3.58 -9.42
CA GLY A 360 2.48 -3.46 -9.61
C GLY A 360 3.25 -3.81 -8.35
N THR A 361 4.34 -3.12 -8.07
CA THR A 361 5.03 -3.16 -6.76
C THR A 361 4.38 -2.25 -5.73
N GLN A 362 3.53 -1.33 -6.18
CA GLN A 362 2.70 -0.46 -5.35
C GLN A 362 1.42 -0.12 -6.11
N PHE A 363 0.31 0.04 -5.39
CA PHE A 363 -0.94 0.58 -5.94
C PHE A 363 -1.61 1.50 -4.93
N GLU A 364 -2.62 2.26 -5.33
CA GLU A 364 -3.38 3.14 -4.42
C GLU A 364 -4.87 2.87 -4.48
N MET A 365 -5.52 3.12 -3.35
CA MET A 365 -6.96 3.09 -3.20
C MET A 365 -7.44 4.42 -2.63
N GLY A 366 -8.50 4.98 -3.20
CA GLY A 366 -9.04 6.28 -2.84
C GLY A 366 -10.25 6.65 -3.70
N ASP A 367 -10.97 7.70 -3.32
CA ASP A 367 -12.13 8.18 -4.10
C ASP A 367 -11.63 8.94 -5.34
N ILE A 368 -11.66 8.29 -6.50
CA ILE A 368 -11.16 8.87 -7.77
C ILE A 368 -12.25 9.72 -8.43
N ASN A 369 -13.51 9.38 -8.23
CA ASN A 369 -14.63 9.97 -8.96
C ASN A 369 -15.51 10.93 -8.12
N GLY A 370 -15.24 11.06 -6.82
CA GLY A 370 -15.90 11.97 -5.90
C GLY A 370 -17.24 11.45 -5.37
N ASP A 371 -17.50 10.14 -5.40
CA ASP A 371 -18.77 9.55 -4.94
C ASP A 371 -18.72 9.01 -3.50
N GLY A 372 -17.57 9.14 -2.85
CA GLY A 372 -17.29 8.70 -1.49
C GLY A 372 -17.05 7.21 -1.34
N LEU A 373 -16.88 6.46 -2.44
CA LEU A 373 -16.48 5.05 -2.41
C LEU A 373 -14.97 4.91 -2.63
N VAL A 374 -14.42 3.78 -2.20
CA VAL A 374 -13.00 3.47 -2.41
C VAL A 374 -12.80 2.87 -3.80
N ASP A 375 -12.15 3.61 -4.68
CA ASP A 375 -11.73 3.16 -6.02
C ASP A 375 -10.29 2.61 -5.96
N ILE A 376 -9.84 1.98 -7.05
CA ILE A 376 -8.48 1.41 -7.14
C ILE A 376 -7.77 1.98 -8.38
N ALA A 377 -6.56 2.51 -8.20
CA ALA A 377 -5.65 2.84 -9.29
C ALA A 377 -4.57 1.78 -9.42
N LEU A 378 -4.28 1.35 -10.64
CA LEU A 378 -3.37 0.23 -10.95
C LEU A 378 -2.43 0.60 -12.08
N SER A 379 -1.14 0.26 -11.94
CA SER A 379 -0.16 0.34 -13.02
C SER A 379 0.82 -0.82 -12.95
N ASN A 380 0.98 -1.54 -14.05
CA ASN A 380 2.00 -2.57 -14.24
C ASN A 380 2.20 -2.88 -15.74
N LYS A 381 2.77 -4.04 -16.07
CA LYS A 381 2.97 -4.51 -17.46
C LYS A 381 1.68 -4.71 -18.29
N LYS A 382 0.49 -4.64 -17.68
CA LYS A 382 -0.85 -4.61 -18.32
C LYS A 382 -1.38 -3.19 -18.53
N GLY A 383 -0.55 -2.18 -18.30
CA GLY A 383 -0.87 -0.78 -18.49
C GLY A 383 -1.42 -0.12 -17.24
N VAL A 384 -2.04 1.05 -17.43
CA VAL A 384 -2.62 1.87 -16.37
C VAL A 384 -4.14 1.74 -16.41
N ASN A 385 -4.73 1.35 -15.29
CA ASN A 385 -6.15 1.08 -15.15
C ASN A 385 -6.68 1.70 -13.86
N ILE A 386 -7.96 2.08 -13.86
CA ILE A 386 -8.70 2.39 -12.64
C ILE A 386 -9.91 1.47 -12.55
N LEU A 387 -10.23 1.01 -11.33
CA LEU A 387 -11.42 0.26 -11.00
C LEU A 387 -12.28 1.14 -10.10
N LEU A 388 -13.33 1.73 -10.68
CA LEU A 388 -14.28 2.54 -9.94
C LEU A 388 -15.28 1.65 -9.25
N GLN A 389 -15.44 1.79 -7.95
CA GLN A 389 -16.47 1.10 -7.21
C GLN A 389 -17.84 1.68 -7.58
N LYS A 390 -18.87 0.83 -7.53
CA LYS A 390 -20.27 1.21 -7.73
C LYS A 390 -21.07 0.81 -6.51
N LYS A 391 -21.98 1.69 -6.09
CA LYS A 391 -23.01 1.33 -5.12
C LYS A 391 -23.74 0.09 -5.62
N ALA A 392 -23.86 -0.91 -4.74
CA ALA A 392 -24.67 -2.08 -5.02
C ALA A 392 -26.06 -1.59 -5.45
N THR A 393 -26.47 -1.95 -6.67
CA THR A 393 -27.81 -1.63 -7.15
C THR A 393 -28.78 -2.44 -6.31
N GLY A 394 -29.36 -1.80 -5.29
CA GLY A 394 -30.39 -2.41 -4.47
C GLY A 394 -31.46 -3.00 -5.38
N ALA A 395 -31.78 -4.28 -5.18
CA ALA A 395 -32.98 -4.86 -5.73
C ALA A 395 -34.13 -3.90 -5.42
N VAL A 396 -34.72 -3.31 -6.46
CA VAL A 396 -35.91 -2.48 -6.32
C VAL A 396 -36.95 -3.37 -5.65
N SER A 397 -37.20 -3.15 -4.36
CA SER A 397 -38.34 -3.77 -3.70
C SER A 397 -39.56 -3.19 -4.42
N ALA A 398 -40.19 -3.98 -5.28
CA ALA A 398 -41.51 -3.66 -5.80
C ALA A 398 -42.42 -3.45 -4.58
N LYS A 399 -42.89 -2.21 -4.41
CA LYS A 399 -44.06 -1.91 -3.59
C LYS A 399 -45.23 -1.63 -4.50
#